data_AF-A0A7T7L2E9-F1
#
_entry.id   AF-A0A7T7L2E9-F1
#
_cell.length_a   1.000
_cell.length_b   1.000
_cell.length_c   1.000
_cell.angle_alpha   90.00
_cell.angle_beta   90.00
_cell.angle_gamma   90.00
#
_symmetry.space_group_name_H-M   'P 1'
#
loop_
_entity.id
_entity.type
_entity.pdbx_description
1 polymer ?
#
loop_
_entity_poly.entity_id
_entity_poly.type
_entity_poly.pdbx_seq_one_letter_code
_entity_poly.pdbx_strand_id
1 'polypeptide(L)' 'MVSDRGGRAGFVYRSRFRAYRALRRKGASKEKAARISNGGRYFTGRSRMARKGARTRRSRGR' A
#
# COMPACT_ATOMS: atom_id res chain seq x y z
N MET A 1 1.80 -13.74 8.05
CA MET A 1 0.87 -12.61 7.80
C MET A 1 1.56 -11.60 6.90
N VAL A 2 0.96 -11.28 5.74
CA VAL A 2 1.33 -10.07 4.99
C VAL A 2 0.77 -8.93 5.83
N SER A 3 1.64 -8.16 6.49
CA SER A 3 1.22 -7.25 7.57
C SER A 3 0.15 -6.29 7.09
N ASP A 4 -0.95 -6.25 7.82
CA ASP A 4 -2.03 -5.29 7.66
C ASP A 4 -1.54 -3.97 8.28
N ARG A 5 -1.22 -2.97 7.43
CA ARG A 5 -0.84 -1.58 7.78
C ARG A 5 0.28 -1.42 8.83
N GLY A 6 1.47 -0.95 8.42
CA GLY A 6 2.42 -0.35 9.37
C GLY A 6 3.91 -0.51 9.06
N GLY A 7 4.38 -0.02 7.90
CA GLY A 7 5.81 0.24 7.70
C GLY A 7 6.77 -0.96 7.62
N ARG A 8 6.31 -2.20 7.76
CA ARG A 8 7.18 -3.39 7.70
C ARG A 8 7.39 -3.85 6.26
N ALA A 9 8.66 -3.88 5.85
CA ALA A 9 9.18 -4.64 4.72
C ALA A 9 8.35 -5.90 4.43
N GLY A 10 7.50 -5.84 3.39
CA GLY A 10 6.61 -6.95 3.00
C GLY A 10 5.11 -6.71 3.07
N PHE A 11 4.62 -5.48 3.29
CA PHE A 11 3.20 -5.16 3.07
C PHE A 11 2.82 -5.50 1.62
N VAL A 12 1.70 -6.17 1.40
CA VAL A 12 1.14 -6.44 0.07
C VAL A 12 -0.36 -6.23 0.14
N TYR A 13 -0.96 -5.65 -0.89
CA TYR A 13 -2.42 -5.58 -0.96
C TYR A 13 -3.02 -6.97 -1.13
N ARG A 14 -4.17 -7.24 -0.51
CA ARG A 14 -4.85 -8.55 -0.56
C ARG A 14 -5.07 -9.04 -2.00
N SER A 15 -5.40 -8.13 -2.92
CA SER A 15 -5.55 -8.40 -4.36
C SER A 15 -4.25 -8.79 -5.08
N ARG A 16 -3.08 -8.56 -4.47
CA ARG A 16 -1.74 -8.81 -5.03
C ARG A 16 -1.05 -10.03 -4.41
N PHE A 17 -1.73 -10.77 -3.52
CA PHE A 17 -1.14 -11.94 -2.86
C PHE A 17 -0.74 -13.05 -3.83
N ARG A 18 -1.48 -13.23 -4.94
CA ARG A 18 -1.12 -14.23 -5.97
C ARG A 18 0.25 -13.91 -6.58
N ALA A 19 0.46 -12.67 -7.00
CA ALA A 19 1.73 -12.19 -7.56
C ALA A 19 2.88 -12.31 -6.54
N TYR A 20 2.64 -11.88 -5.30
CA TYR A 20 3.62 -12.00 -4.22
C TYR A 20 4.03 -13.45 -3.96
N ARG A 21 3.07 -14.37 -3.86
CA ARG A 21 3.33 -15.80 -3.67
C ARG A 21 4.12 -16.38 -4.84
N ALA A 22 3.78 -16.01 -6.08
CA ALA A 22 4.53 -16.46 -7.25
C ALA A 22 5.99 -15.99 -7.23
N LEU A 23 6.23 -14.73 -6.87
CA LEU A 23 7.59 -14.17 -6.75
C LEU A 23 8.38 -14.84 -5.61
N ARG A 24 7.73 -15.13 -4.47
CA ARG A 24 8.35 -15.86 -3.36
C ARG A 24 8.74 -17.29 -3.74
N ARG A 25 7.92 -17.99 -4.53
CA ARG A 25 8.27 -19.33 -5.06
C ARG A 25 9.44 -19.29 -6.03
N LYS A 26 9.60 -18.20 -6.77
CA LYS A 26 10.76 -17.95 -7.65
C LYS A 26 12.02 -17.48 -6.90
N GLY A 27 12.03 -17.51 -5.56
CA GLY A 27 13.19 -17.15 -4.75
C GLY A 27 13.36 -15.66 -4.47
N ALA A 28 12.39 -14.80 -4.80
CA ALA A 28 12.50 -13.38 -4.48
C ALA A 28 12.48 -13.12 -2.96
N SER A 29 13.32 -12.20 -2.50
CA SER A 29 13.28 -11.71 -1.12
C SER A 29 11.92 -11.08 -0.81
N LYS A 30 11.52 -11.11 0.46
CA LYS A 30 10.22 -10.61 0.93
C LYS A 30 9.99 -9.16 0.48
N GLU A 31 11.00 -8.31 0.63
CA GLU A 31 10.99 -6.90 0.24
C GLU A 31 10.87 -6.73 -1.27
N LYS A 32 11.69 -7.44 -2.05
CA LYS A 32 11.66 -7.38 -3.52
C LYS A 32 10.30 -7.83 -4.05
N ALA A 33 9.78 -8.94 -3.53
CA ALA A 33 8.48 -9.47 -3.91
C ALA A 33 7.35 -8.50 -3.59
N ALA A 34 7.36 -7.88 -2.41
CA ALA A 34 6.34 -6.92 -2.02
C ALA A 34 6.39 -5.63 -2.84
N ARG A 35 7.60 -5.10 -3.09
CA ARG A 35 7.81 -3.94 -3.95
C ARG A 35 7.27 -4.16 -5.35
N ILE A 36 7.62 -5.28 -5.99
CA ILE A 36 7.14 -5.63 -7.33
C ILE A 36 5.62 -5.84 -7.32
N SER A 37 5.08 -6.58 -6.34
CA SER A 37 3.65 -6.90 -6.26
C SER A 37 2.78 -5.66 -6.06
N ASN A 38 3.25 -4.69 -5.29
CA ASN A 38 2.54 -3.42 -5.09
C ASN A 38 2.84 -2.39 -6.19
N GLY A 39 3.89 -2.60 -6.98
CA GLY A 39 4.23 -1.78 -8.15
C GLY A 39 3.01 -1.63 -9.06
N GLY A 40 2.77 -0.41 -9.52
CA GLY A 40 1.62 -0.06 -10.35
C GLY A 40 0.34 0.26 -9.59
N ARG A 41 0.31 0.16 -8.25
CA ARG A 41 -0.83 0.67 -7.47
C ARG A 41 -0.62 2.14 -7.13
N TYR A 42 -1.15 2.99 -7.99
CA TYR A 42 -1.22 4.43 -7.76
C TYR A 42 -2.56 4.76 -7.12
N PHE A 43 -2.55 5.39 -5.96
CA PHE A 43 -3.75 6.08 -5.49
C PHE A 43 -3.72 7.46 -6.13
N THR A 44 -4.71 7.77 -6.97
CA THR A 44 -4.93 9.14 -7.41
C THR A 44 -5.06 9.98 -6.15
N GLY A 45 -4.07 10.84 -5.89
CA GLY A 45 -4.09 11.67 -4.69
C GLY A 45 -5.37 12.50 -4.65
N ARG A 46 -5.88 12.80 -3.46
CA ARG A 46 -7.00 13.75 -3.32
C ARG A 46 -6.65 15.06 -4.03
N SER A 47 -7.63 15.65 -4.71
CA SER A 47 -7.50 17.02 -5.24
C SER A 47 -7.07 17.98 -4.12
N ARG A 48 -6.46 19.12 -4.47
CA ARG A 48 -6.02 20.12 -3.48
C ARG A 48 -7.20 20.55 -2.59
N MET A 49 -8.38 20.73 -3.16
CA MET A 49 -9.62 21.05 -2.44
C MET A 49 -10.05 19.92 -1.48
N ALA A 50 -10.01 18.66 -1.91
CA ALA A 50 -10.33 17.53 -1.05
C ALA A 50 -9.32 17.36 0.11
N ARG A 51 -8.04 17.71 -0.10
CA ARG A 51 -7.05 17.78 0.99
C ARG A 51 -7.34 18.93 1.95
N LYS A 52 -7.66 20.11 1.44
CA LYS A 52 -8.04 21.29 2.26
C LYS A 52 -9.27 20.98 3.12
N GLY A 53 -10.34 20.47 2.53
CA GLY A 53 -11.56 20.10 3.26
C GLY A 53 -11.34 19.01 4.32
N ALA A 54 -10.45 18.03 4.05
CA ALA A 54 -10.07 17.05 5.07
C ALA A 54 -9.26 17.66 6.22
N ARG A 55 -8.34 18.58 5.94
CA ARG A 55 -7.60 19.33 6.97
C ARG A 55 -8.55 20.16 7.84
N THR A 56 -9.49 20.88 7.24
CA THR A 56 -10.49 21.69 7.96
C THR A 56 -11.42 20.86 8.83
N ARG A 57 -11.81 19.64 8.39
CA ARG A 57 -12.59 18.72 9.24
C ARG A 57 -11.79 18.25 10.44
N ARG A 58 -10.54 17.82 10.20
CA ARG A 58 -9.63 17.37 11.25
C ARG A 58 -9.36 18.45 12.30
N SER A 59 -9.18 19.71 11.89
CA SER A 59 -8.99 20.84 12.82
C SER A 59 -10.26 21.18 13.61
N ARG A 60 -11.44 20.83 13.09
CA ARG A 60 -12.74 21.00 13.76
C ARG A 60 -13.14 19.78 14.60
N GLY A 61 -12.25 18.80 14.78
CA GLY A 61 -12.51 17.60 15.56
C GLY A 61 -13.51 16.62 14.92
N ARG A 62 -13.70 16.70 13.59
CA ARG A 62 -14.54 15.77 12.81
C ARG A 62 -13.72 14.81 11.96
#